data_AF-A0A7J4E4T4-F1
#
_entry.id   AF-A0A7J4E4T4-F1
#
_cell.length_a   1.000
_cell.length_b   1.000
_cell.length_c   1.000
_cell.angle_alpha   90.00
_cell.angle_beta   90.00
_cell.angle_gamma   90.00
#
_symmetry.space_group_name_H-M   'P 1'
#
loop_
_entity.id
_entity.type
_entity.pdbx_description
1 polymer ?
#
loop_
_entity_poly.entity_id
_entity_poly.type
_entity_poly.pdbx_seq_one_letter_code
_entity_poly.pdbx_strand_id
1 'polypeptide(L)'
;MSATVKIERKKKEKLDRFVASLLLREGIKITLQEALSLMIDYALENEEEIVRRLKEAHPLRKTQRGRPSKAQLAGGEGFFKAYR
;
A
#
# COMPACT_ATOMS: atom_id res chain seq x y z
N MET A 1 -3.80 -20.28 1.74
CA MET A 1 -3.36 -19.82 3.08
C MET A 1 -4.52 -19.08 3.72
N SER A 2 -4.99 -19.49 4.90
CA SER A 2 -6.00 -18.72 5.66
C SER A 2 -5.29 -17.95 6.77
N ALA A 3 -5.24 -16.62 6.66
CA ALA A 3 -4.69 -15.75 7.69
C ALA A 3 -5.81 -14.85 8.22
N THR A 4 -5.98 -14.82 9.55
CA THR A 4 -6.92 -13.90 10.19
C THR A 4 -6.32 -12.50 10.17
N VAL A 5 -6.97 -11.58 9.44
CA VAL A 5 -6.54 -10.19 9.36
C VAL A 5 -7.25 -9.36 10.43
N LYS A 6 -6.49 -8.69 11.29
CA LYS A 6 -7.04 -7.75 12.28
C LYS A 6 -7.35 -6.42 11.62
N ILE A 7 -8.60 -5.97 11.74
CA ILE A 7 -9.04 -4.64 11.32
C ILE A 7 -8.99 -3.71 12.53
N GLU A 8 -8.48 -2.49 12.35
CA GLU A 8 -8.49 -1.47 13.41
C GLU A 8 -9.92 -1.18 13.89
N ARG A 9 -10.08 -1.04 15.22
CA ARG A 9 -11.39 -0.82 15.87
C ARG A 9 -12.19 0.33 15.25
N LYS A 10 -11.54 1.46 14.96
CA LYS A 10 -12.20 2.63 14.34
C LYS A 10 -12.76 2.33 12.94
N LYS A 11 -12.05 1.53 12.14
CA LYS A 11 -12.52 1.12 10.80
C LYS A 11 -13.67 0.14 10.91
N LYS A 12 -13.58 -0.81 11.86
CA LYS A 12 -14.66 -1.75 12.16
C LYS A 12 -15.94 -1.02 12.58
N GLU A 13 -15.85 -0.07 13.51
CA GLU A 13 -17.03 0.70 13.98
C GLU A 13 -17.69 1.50 12.85
N LYS A 14 -16.92 2.07 11.92
CA LYS A 14 -17.47 2.74 10.74
C LYS A 14 -18.21 1.76 9.82
N LEU A 15 -17.63 0.57 9.62
CA LEU A 15 -18.24 -0.47 8.80
C LEU A 15 -19.52 -1.01 9.43
N ASP A 16 -19.52 -1.27 10.74
CA ASP A 16 -20.70 -1.72 11.49
C ASP A 16 -21.85 -0.70 11.35
N ARG A 17 -21.55 0.61 11.46
CA ARG A 17 -22.54 1.68 11.24
C ARG A 17 -23.05 1.74 9.80
N PHE A 18 -22.17 1.53 8.82
CA PHE A 18 -22.56 1.51 7.42
C PHE A 18 -23.55 0.38 7.13
N VAL A 19 -23.23 -0.84 7.57
CA VAL A 19 -24.12 -2.00 7.40
C VAL A 19 -25.45 -1.79 8.13
N ALA A 20 -25.42 -1.27 9.36
CA ALA A 20 -26.64 -0.92 10.10
C ALA A 20 -27.47 0.13 9.36
N SER A 21 -26.83 1.12 8.72
CA SER A 21 -27.53 2.16 7.95
C SER A 21 -28.18 1.60 6.69
N LEU A 22 -27.57 0.62 6.01
CA LEU A 22 -28.16 -0.06 4.85
C LEU A 22 -29.40 -0.86 5.26
N LEU A 23 -29.31 -1.55 6.40
CA LEU A 23 -30.43 -2.28 6.99
C LEU A 23 -31.63 -1.37 7.27
N LEU A 24 -31.38 -0.18 7.84
CA LEU A 24 -32.44 0.75 8.23
C LEU A 24 -33.00 1.57 7.05
N ARG A 25 -32.16 1.93 6.07
CA ARG A 25 -32.55 2.83 4.97
C ARG A 25 -33.07 2.08 3.75
N GLU A 26 -32.37 1.00 3.36
CA GLU A 26 -32.65 0.27 2.13
C GLU A 26 -33.42 -1.04 2.41
N GLY A 27 -33.61 -1.40 3.69
CA GLY A 27 -34.23 -2.68 4.07
C GLY A 27 -33.37 -3.91 3.75
N ILE A 28 -32.09 -3.70 3.40
CA ILE A 28 -31.18 -4.75 2.96
C ILE A 28 -30.57 -5.43 4.18
N LYS A 29 -31.02 -6.65 4.49
CA LYS A 29 -30.48 -7.46 5.58
C LYS A 29 -29.27 -8.27 5.09
N ILE A 30 -28.07 -7.77 5.38
CA ILE A 30 -26.81 -8.47 5.13
C ILE A 30 -25.96 -8.56 6.39
N THR A 31 -25.15 -9.60 6.48
CA THR A 31 -24.15 -9.76 7.53
C THR A 31 -22.91 -8.92 7.26
N LEU A 32 -22.11 -8.67 8.30
CA LEU A 32 -20.82 -7.98 8.17
C LEU A 32 -19.87 -8.71 7.21
N GLN A 33 -19.90 -10.05 7.22
CA GLN A 33 -19.06 -10.88 6.36
C GLN A 33 -19.43 -10.73 4.88
N GLU A 34 -20.72 -10.71 4.55
CA GLU A 34 -21.20 -10.51 3.18
C GLU A 34 -20.86 -9.10 2.68
N ALA A 35 -21.08 -8.08 3.51
CA ALA A 35 -20.70 -6.71 3.19
C ALA A 35 -19.19 -6.59 2.91
N LEU A 36 -18.35 -7.22 3.74
CA LEU A 36 -16.90 -7.26 3.53
C LEU A 36 -16.53 -8.01 2.26
N SER A 37 -17.16 -9.14 1.99
CA SER A 37 -16.87 -9.94 0.78
C SER A 37 -17.13 -9.10 -0.47
N LEU A 38 -18.30 -8.45 -0.55
CA LEU A 38 -18.64 -7.55 -1.66
C LEU A 38 -17.69 -6.36 -1.80
N MET A 39 -17.28 -5.75 -0.67
CA MET A 39 -16.31 -4.65 -0.70
C MET A 39 -14.93 -5.10 -1.18
N ILE A 40 -14.51 -6.32 -0.82
CA ILE A 40 -13.25 -6.90 -1.28
C ILE A 40 -13.35 -7.20 -2.77
N ASP A 41 -14.43 -7.82 -3.24
CA ASP A 41 -14.65 -8.13 -4.65
C ASP A 41 -14.58 -6.84 -5.48
N TYR A 42 -15.31 -5.79 -5.08
CA TYR A 42 -15.24 -4.48 -5.72
C TYR A 42 -13.82 -3.90 -5.73
N ALA A 43 -13.08 -4.00 -4.62
CA ALA A 43 -11.72 -3.51 -4.55
C ALA A 43 -10.77 -4.25 -5.51
N LEU A 44 -10.96 -5.57 -5.66
CA LEU A 44 -10.16 -6.41 -6.56
C LEU A 44 -10.51 -6.16 -8.03
N GLU A 45 -11.77 -5.89 -8.36
CA GLU A 45 -12.19 -5.45 -9.69
C GLU A 45 -11.60 -4.07 -10.07
N ASN A 46 -11.28 -3.25 -9.07
CA ASN A 46 -10.70 -1.91 -9.23
C ASN A 46 -9.19 -1.90 -8.87
N GLU A 47 -8.43 -2.87 -9.40
CA GLU A 47 -7.03 -3.11 -9.05
C GLU A 47 -6.15 -1.85 -9.15
N GLU A 48 -6.24 -1.09 -10.24
CA GLU A 48 -5.41 0.10 -10.48
C GLU A 48 -5.56 1.15 -9.38
N GLU A 49 -6.79 1.39 -8.94
CA GLU A 49 -7.10 2.36 -7.88
C GLU A 49 -6.56 1.89 -6.53
N ILE A 50 -6.67 0.59 -6.23
CA ILE A 50 -6.11 0.01 -5.00
C ILE A 50 -4.58 0.09 -5.01
N VAL A 51 -3.94 -0.25 -6.13
CA VAL A 51 -2.48 -0.14 -6.28
C VAL A 51 -2.02 1.31 -6.10
N ARG A 52 -2.75 2.27 -6.66
CA ARG A 52 -2.45 3.71 -6.47
C ARG A 52 -2.52 4.11 -5.00
N ARG A 53 -3.62 3.79 -4.32
CA ARG A 53 -3.80 4.10 -2.89
C ARG A 53 -2.75 3.44 -2.00
N LEU A 54 -2.37 2.19 -2.31
CA LEU A 54 -1.30 1.49 -1.60
C LEU A 54 0.05 2.16 -1.78
N LYS A 55 0.37 2.60 -3.01
CA LYS A 55 1.60 3.36 -3.30
C LYS A 55 1.64 4.71 -2.56
N GLU A 56 0.49 5.38 -2.42
CA GLU A 56 0.40 6.65 -1.67
C GLU A 56 0.51 6.44 -0.16
N ALA A 57 -0.13 5.41 0.38
CA ALA A 57 -0.10 5.09 1.81
C ALA A 57 1.26 4.53 2.26
N HIS A 58 1.93 3.80 1.37
CA HIS A 58 3.24 3.20 1.60
C HIS A 58 4.17 3.61 0.46
N PRO A 59 4.61 4.89 0.41
CA PRO A 59 5.55 5.32 -0.61
C PRO A 59 6.78 4.44 -0.50
N LEU A 60 7.12 3.74 -1.59
CA LEU A 60 8.34 2.95 -1.66
C LEU A 60 9.47 3.87 -1.19
N ARG A 61 10.07 3.51 -0.05
CA ARG A 61 11.19 4.23 0.54
C ARG A 61 12.16 4.46 -0.61
N LYS A 62 12.38 5.73 -1.00
CA LYS A 62 13.39 6.06 -2.02
C LYS A 62 14.66 5.41 -1.51
N THR A 63 15.07 4.31 -2.14
CA THR A 63 16.39 3.75 -1.96
C THR A 63 17.27 4.95 -2.22
N GLN A 64 17.93 5.46 -1.17
CA GLN A 64 19.01 6.39 -1.35
C GLN A 64 20.00 5.59 -2.19
N ARG A 65 19.95 5.75 -3.52
CA ARG A 65 21.08 5.45 -4.39
C ARG A 65 22.23 6.14 -3.68
N GLY A 66 23.13 5.34 -3.13
CA GLY A 66 24.25 5.84 -2.36
C GLY A 66 24.85 6.99 -3.15
N ARG A 67 24.82 8.19 -2.56
CA ARG A 67 25.71 9.25 -3.02
C ARG A 67 27.09 8.59 -2.99
N PRO A 68 27.80 8.45 -4.11
CA PRO A 68 29.18 8.01 -4.02
C PRO A 68 29.86 8.98 -3.06
N SER A 69 30.50 8.43 -2.01
CA SER A 69 31.32 9.20 -1.10
C SER A 69 32.30 10.02 -1.94
N LYS A 70 32.55 11.28 -1.56
CA LYS A 70 33.52 12.17 -2.23
C LYS A 70 34.91 11.52 -2.40
N ALA A 71 35.21 10.46 -1.64
CA ALA A 71 36.41 9.64 -1.81
C ALA A 71 36.53 8.93 -3.18
N GLN A 72 35.42 8.66 -3.88
CA GLN A 72 35.46 8.02 -5.21
C GLN A 72 35.68 9.02 -6.36
N LEU A 73 35.52 10.32 -6.12
CA LEU A 73 35.76 11.37 -7.14
C LEU A 73 37.19 11.90 -7.12
N ALA A 74 37.99 11.56 -6.10
CA ALA A 74 39.37 12.04 -5.96
C ALA A 74 40.44 11.05 -6.48
N GLY A 75 40.04 9.92 -7.10
CA GLY A 75 40.97 8.91 -7.61
C GLY A 75 41.27 8.99 -9.11
N GLY A 76 40.88 10.08 -9.78
CA GLY A 76 40.86 10.19 -11.24
C GLY A 76 42.04 10.93 -11.88
N GLU A 77 43.10 11.25 -11.15
CA GLU A 77 44.29 11.91 -11.70
C GLU A 77 45.55 11.17 -11.24
N GLY A 78 46.01 10.19 -12.02
CA GLY A 78 47.27 9.50 -11.71
C GLY A 78 47.61 8.23 -12.50
N PHE A 79 46.69 7.67 -13.30
CA PHE A 79 46.91 6.37 -13.96
C PHE A 79 47.22 6.43 -15.46
N PHE A 80 47.85 7.50 -15.95
CA PHE A 80 48.37 7.55 -17.32
C PHE A 80 49.76 8.20 -17.36
N LYS A 81 50.78 7.52 -16.80
CA LYS A 81 52.16 7.70 -17.24
C LYS A 81 53.07 6.55 -16.83
N ALA A 82 52.96 5.44 -17.54
CA ALA A 82 54.04 4.46 -17.68
C ALA A 82 53.72 3.54 -18.85
N TYR A 83 54.02 3.98 -20.08
CA TYR A 83 54.34 3.14 -21.26
C TYR A 83 54.56 4.06 -22.47
N ARG A 84 55.69 4.78 -22.48
CA ARG A 84 56.53 5.03 -23.65
C ARG A 84 57.78 5.79 -23.26
#